data_AF-A0A3B0JLJ1-F1
#
_entry.id   AF-A0A3B0JLJ1-F1
#
_cell.length_a   1.000
_cell.length_b   1.000
_cell.length_c   1.000
_cell.angle_alpha   90.00
_cell.angle_beta   90.00
_cell.angle_gamma   90.00
#
_symmetry.space_group_name_H-M   'P 1'
#
loop_
_entity.id
_entity.type
_entity.pdbx_description
1 polymer ?
#
loop_
_entity_poly.entity_id
_entity_poly.type
_entity_poly.pdbx_seq_one_letter_code
_entity_poly.pdbx_strand_id
1 'polypeptide(L)'
;MVVKFLVNKPEKLKAFAHGMSHEQFTELLDNVGAEELKDIIHKLPHEKVISVIGDLGSKDQSNAIIDVLKEKLNEHSKQNKEMIEMLKQIKDDMPDIGQAPDFTIVDINNDSLLFI
;
A
#
# COMPACT_ATOMS: atom_id res chain seq x y z
N MET A 1 1.31 -27.44 -5.34
CA MET A 1 1.60 -26.05 -5.74
C MET A 1 2.48 -25.41 -4.67
N VAL A 2 3.72 -25.04 -5.00
CA VAL A 2 4.75 -24.54 -4.05
C VAL A 2 4.30 -23.24 -3.35
N VAL A 3 3.54 -22.40 -4.05
CA VAL A 3 3.02 -21.12 -3.56
C VAL A 3 2.19 -21.29 -2.29
N LYS A 4 1.21 -22.22 -2.27
CA LYS A 4 0.39 -22.54 -1.09
C LYS A 4 1.21 -22.93 0.14
N PHE A 5 2.37 -23.55 -0.05
CA PHE A 5 3.26 -23.93 1.06
C PHE A 5 4.08 -22.75 1.59
N LEU A 6 4.36 -21.76 0.73
CA LEU A 6 5.11 -20.55 1.06
C LEU A 6 4.23 -19.45 1.69
N VAL A 7 2.91 -19.44 1.41
CA VAL A 7 1.95 -18.51 2.07
C VAL A 7 2.00 -18.61 3.59
N ASN A 8 2.25 -19.81 4.12
CA ASN A 8 2.37 -20.06 5.56
C ASN A 8 3.75 -19.69 6.14
N LYS A 9 4.67 -19.16 5.31
CA LYS A 9 6.03 -18.72 5.68
C LYS A 9 6.32 -17.37 5.00
N PRO A 10 5.70 -16.27 5.47
CA PRO A 10 5.72 -14.96 4.78
C PRO A 10 7.14 -14.44 4.51
N GLU A 11 8.07 -14.60 5.46
CA GLU A 11 9.48 -14.21 5.30
C GLU A 11 10.15 -14.91 4.11
N LYS A 12 9.88 -16.22 3.94
CA LYS A 12 10.44 -17.00 2.83
C LYS A 12 9.78 -16.65 1.52
N LEU A 13 8.46 -16.42 1.53
CA LEU A 13 7.73 -15.97 0.35
C LEU A 13 8.26 -14.62 -0.14
N LYS A 14 8.47 -13.66 0.77
CA LYS A 14 9.02 -12.34 0.45
C LYS A 14 10.43 -12.43 -0.12
N ALA A 15 11.33 -13.18 0.51
CA ALA A 15 12.69 -13.37 0.02
C ALA A 15 12.72 -14.04 -1.36
N PHE A 16 11.86 -15.05 -1.58
CA PHE A 16 11.74 -15.74 -2.85
C PHE A 16 11.21 -14.81 -3.95
N ALA A 17 10.13 -14.08 -3.67
CA ALA A 17 9.57 -13.07 -4.56
C ALA A 17 10.58 -11.96 -4.91
N HIS A 18 11.41 -11.54 -3.95
CA HIS A 18 12.45 -10.54 -4.20
C HIS A 18 13.49 -11.05 -5.21
N GLY A 19 13.85 -12.33 -5.17
CA GLY A 19 14.83 -12.93 -6.07
C GLY A 19 14.32 -13.28 -7.47
N MET A 20 13.00 -13.27 -7.72
CA MET A 20 12.42 -13.61 -9.02
C MET A 20 12.71 -12.57 -10.11
N SER A 21 12.79 -13.00 -11.37
CA SER A 21 12.65 -12.06 -12.49
C SER A 21 11.23 -11.49 -12.57
N HIS A 22 11.02 -10.46 -13.39
CA HIS A 22 9.69 -9.91 -13.67
C HIS A 22 8.73 -10.98 -14.18
N GLU A 23 9.12 -11.72 -15.23
CA GLU A 23 8.33 -12.80 -15.83
C GLU A 23 7.97 -13.91 -14.85
N GLN A 24 8.94 -14.35 -14.03
CA GLN A 24 8.71 -15.37 -13.01
C GLN A 24 7.72 -14.91 -11.94
N PHE A 25 7.78 -13.63 -11.58
CA PHE A 25 6.89 -13.05 -10.60
C PHE A 25 5.48 -12.88 -11.18
N THR A 26 5.35 -12.46 -12.44
CA THR A 26 4.05 -12.43 -13.15
C THR A 26 3.43 -13.82 -13.22
N GLU A 27 4.19 -14.83 -13.66
CA GLU A 27 3.71 -16.22 -13.74
C GLU A 27 3.28 -16.75 -12.37
N LEU A 28 4.00 -16.40 -11.30
CA LEU A 28 3.62 -16.75 -9.94
C LEU A 28 2.22 -16.23 -9.60
N LEU A 29 1.96 -14.94 -9.88
CA LEU A 29 0.68 -14.31 -9.56
C LEU A 29 -0.46 -14.82 -10.46
N ASP A 30 -0.20 -15.05 -11.74
CA ASP A 30 -1.18 -15.61 -12.68
C ASP A 30 -1.66 -17.00 -12.26
N ASN A 31 -0.80 -17.77 -11.60
CA ASN A 31 -1.14 -19.09 -11.09
C ASN A 31 -1.97 -19.04 -9.79
N VAL A 32 -2.10 -17.89 -9.12
CA VAL A 32 -2.82 -17.74 -7.85
C VAL A 32 -4.22 -17.15 -8.11
N GLY A 33 -5.26 -17.80 -7.59
CA GLY A 33 -6.63 -17.29 -7.74
C GLY A 33 -6.82 -15.89 -7.13
N ALA A 34 -7.74 -15.09 -7.68
CA ALA A 34 -7.98 -13.71 -7.25
C ALA A 34 -8.30 -13.56 -5.74
N GLU A 35 -9.05 -14.50 -5.16
CA GLU A 35 -9.32 -14.50 -3.72
C GLU A 35 -8.06 -14.83 -2.90
N GLU A 36 -7.25 -15.80 -3.33
CA GLU A 36 -6.00 -16.14 -2.65
C GLU A 36 -4.97 -15.01 -2.78
N LEU A 37 -5.00 -14.23 -3.87
CA LEU A 37 -4.13 -13.06 -4.06
C LEU A 37 -4.33 -12.03 -2.94
N LYS A 38 -5.57 -11.77 -2.52
CA LYS A 38 -5.87 -10.80 -1.45
C LYS A 38 -5.14 -11.14 -0.15
N ASP A 39 -5.04 -12.43 0.19
CA ASP A 39 -4.40 -12.92 1.41
C ASP A 39 -2.86 -12.90 1.39
N ILE A 40 -2.27 -12.91 0.19
CA ILE A 40 -0.81 -13.02 0.01
C ILE A 40 -0.16 -11.71 -0.39
N ILE A 41 -0.88 -10.80 -1.01
CA ILE A 41 -0.31 -9.60 -1.63
C ILE A 41 0.39 -8.69 -0.60
N HIS A 42 -0.18 -8.61 0.61
CA HIS A 42 0.41 -7.87 1.74
C HIS A 42 1.73 -8.45 2.25
N LYS A 43 2.06 -9.69 1.88
CA LYS A 43 3.29 -10.40 2.27
C LYS A 43 4.36 -10.33 1.17
N LEU A 44 4.02 -9.80 0.00
CA LEU A 44 4.91 -9.70 -1.15
C LEU A 44 5.60 -8.32 -1.22
N PRO A 45 6.73 -8.20 -1.94
CA PRO A 45 7.38 -6.92 -2.18
C PRO A 45 6.45 -6.00 -2.99
N HIS A 46 6.04 -4.89 -2.39
CA HIS A 46 5.05 -3.98 -2.97
C HIS A 46 5.51 -3.39 -4.31
N GLU A 47 6.79 -3.04 -4.43
CA GLU A 47 7.35 -2.48 -5.66
C GLU A 47 7.22 -3.43 -6.86
N LYS A 48 7.38 -4.74 -6.62
CA LYS A 48 7.20 -5.76 -7.66
C LYS A 48 5.74 -6.01 -7.98
N VAL A 49 4.89 -6.01 -6.96
CA VAL A 49 3.43 -6.14 -7.16
C VAL A 49 2.94 -5.06 -8.09
N ILE A 50 3.35 -3.81 -7.85
CA ILE A 50 2.98 -2.66 -8.67
C ILE A 50 3.53 -2.80 -10.10
N SER A 51 4.74 -3.33 -10.27
CA SER A 51 5.34 -3.46 -11.60
C SER A 51 4.65 -4.48 -12.50
N VAL A 52 4.07 -5.55 -11.94
CA VAL A 52 3.47 -6.63 -12.73
C VAL A 52 1.95 -6.58 -12.83
N ILE A 53 1.27 -5.73 -12.05
CA ILE A 53 -0.21 -5.73 -11.95
C ILE A 53 -0.91 -5.51 -13.30
N GLY A 54 -0.28 -4.75 -14.20
CA GLY A 54 -0.77 -4.50 -15.56
C GLY A 54 -0.48 -5.63 -16.54
N ASP A 55 0.42 -6.54 -16.19
CA ASP A 55 0.87 -7.65 -17.04
C ASP A 55 0.18 -8.97 -16.72
N LEU A 56 -0.70 -9.00 -15.70
CA LEU A 56 -1.43 -10.21 -15.31
C LEU A 56 -2.42 -10.64 -16.39
N GLY A 57 -2.52 -11.95 -16.59
CA GLY A 57 -3.41 -12.54 -17.58
C GLY A 57 -4.90 -12.41 -17.24
N SER A 58 -5.26 -12.21 -15.96
CA SER A 58 -6.64 -12.04 -15.52
C SER A 58 -6.90 -10.65 -14.93
N LYS A 59 -7.92 -9.97 -15.48
CA LYS A 59 -8.43 -8.71 -14.92
C LYS A 59 -8.95 -8.87 -13.50
N ASP A 60 -9.50 -10.01 -13.15
CA ASP A 60 -10.01 -10.25 -11.79
C ASP A 60 -8.87 -10.30 -10.77
N GLN A 61 -7.71 -10.84 -11.17
CA GLN A 61 -6.49 -10.84 -10.35
C GLN A 61 -5.95 -9.41 -10.19
N SER A 62 -5.83 -8.65 -11.28
CA SER A 62 -5.43 -7.24 -11.23
C SER A 62 -6.36 -6.43 -10.33
N ASN A 63 -7.68 -6.59 -10.48
CA ASN A 63 -8.67 -5.89 -9.66
C ASN A 63 -8.55 -6.26 -8.18
N ALA A 64 -8.39 -7.55 -7.85
CA ALA A 64 -8.21 -7.99 -6.47
C ALA A 64 -6.98 -7.34 -5.81
N ILE A 65 -5.87 -7.23 -6.54
CA ILE A 65 -4.67 -6.53 -6.06
C ILE A 65 -4.94 -5.03 -5.89
N ILE A 66 -5.59 -4.39 -6.85
CA ILE A 66 -5.93 -2.96 -6.80
C ILE A 66 -6.81 -2.65 -5.58
N ASP A 67 -7.84 -3.47 -5.33
CA ASP A 67 -8.77 -3.26 -4.23
C ASP A 67 -8.06 -3.30 -2.88
N VAL A 68 -7.15 -4.26 -2.71
CA VAL A 68 -6.31 -4.35 -1.51
C VAL A 68 -5.40 -3.13 -1.34
N LEU A 69 -4.77 -2.66 -2.41
CA LEU A 69 -3.93 -1.47 -2.35
C LEU A 69 -4.74 -0.21 -2.04
N LYS A 70 -5.96 -0.09 -2.58
CA LYS A 70 -6.89 1.00 -2.27
C LYS A 70 -7.33 0.97 -0.81
N GLU A 71 -7.68 -0.20 -0.27
CA GLU A 71 -8.05 -0.36 1.13
C GLU A 71 -6.93 0.12 2.05
N LYS A 72 -5.69 -0.32 1.79
CA LYS A 72 -4.51 0.12 2.56
C LYS A 72 -4.26 1.62 2.46
N LEU A 73 -4.44 2.21 1.26
CA LEU A 73 -4.30 3.65 1.06
C LEU A 73 -5.36 4.44 1.84
N ASN A 74 -6.61 3.96 1.84
CA ASN A 74 -7.71 4.58 2.57
C ASN A 74 -7.49 4.53 4.09
N GLU A 75 -7.01 3.40 4.62
CA GLU A 75 -6.67 3.26 6.04
C GLU A 75 -5.56 4.24 6.45
N HIS A 76 -4.49 4.32 5.66
CA HIS A 76 -3.39 5.26 5.92
C HIS A 76 -3.84 6.72 5.81
N SER A 77 -4.70 7.04 4.84
CA SER A 77 -5.29 8.38 4.69
C SER A 77 -6.12 8.77 5.91
N LYS A 78 -6.91 7.84 6.47
CA LYS A 78 -7.67 8.07 7.69
C LYS A 78 -6.76 8.35 8.89
N GLN A 79 -5.71 7.53 9.08
CA GLN A 79 -4.73 7.73 10.15
C GLN A 79 -4.03 9.09 10.03
N ASN A 80 -3.65 9.49 8.81
CA ASN A 80 -3.06 10.80 8.56
C ASN A 80 -4.02 11.94 8.93
N LYS A 81 -5.31 11.81 8.61
CA LYS A 81 -6.31 12.81 8.98
C LYS A 81 -6.44 12.93 10.50
N GLU A 82 -6.48 11.82 11.22
CA GLU A 82 -6.53 11.82 12.70
C GLU A 82 -5.28 12.47 13.31
N MET A 83 -4.09 12.16 12.78
CA MET A 83 -2.84 12.80 13.21
C MET A 83 -2.88 14.32 12.96
N ILE A 84 -3.35 14.77 11.80
CA ILE A 84 -3.46 16.21 11.48
C ILE A 84 -4.40 16.92 12.45
N GLU A 85 -5.55 16.32 12.80
CA GLU A 85 -6.48 16.93 13.76
C GLU A 85 -5.88 17.01 15.18
N MET A 86 -5.15 15.98 15.62
CA MET A 86 -4.41 16.04 16.89
C MET A 86 -3.34 17.16 16.88
N LEU A 87 -2.62 17.31 15.78
CA LEU A 87 -1.60 18.36 15.64
C LEU A 87 -2.22 19.77 15.64
N LYS A 88 -3.40 19.95 15.03
CA LYS A 88 -4.17 21.20 15.13
C LYS A 88 -4.60 21.49 16.56
N GLN A 89 -5.11 20.49 17.28
CA GLN A 89 -5.48 20.66 18.68
C GLN A 89 -4.29 21.08 19.56
N ILE A 90 -3.12 20.47 19.38
CA ILE A 90 -1.90 20.85 20.11
C ILE A 90 -1.50 22.30 19.80
N LYS A 91 -1.60 22.72 18.54
CA LYS A 91 -1.33 24.10 18.13
C LYS A 91 -2.28 25.09 18.80
N ASP A 92 -3.56 24.74 18.93
CA ASP A 92 -4.57 25.59 19.56
C ASP A 92 -4.40 25.65 21.10
N ASP A 93 -4.08 24.51 21.74
CA ASP A 93 -3.88 24.41 23.20
C ASP A 93 -2.52 25.00 23.66
N MET A 94 -1.50 24.99 22.79
CA MET A 94 -0.15 25.49 23.05
C MET A 94 0.34 26.40 21.91
N PRO A 95 -0.14 27.66 21.84
CA PRO A 95 0.14 28.57 20.72
C PRO A 95 1.64 28.89 20.54
N ASP A 96 2.44 28.80 21.61
CA ASP A 96 3.89 29.05 21.57
C ASP A 96 4.65 27.95 20.79
N ILE A 97 4.14 26.71 20.73
CA ILE A 97 4.74 25.61 19.96
C ILE A 97 4.41 25.76 18.46
N GLY A 98 3.21 26.24 18.13
CA GLY A 98 2.78 26.48 16.75
C GLY A 98 3.50 27.62 16.02
N GLN A 99 4.30 28.42 16.75
CA GLN A 99 5.17 29.46 16.19
C GLN A 99 6.64 29.04 16.09
N ALA A 100 7.00 27.84 16.56
CA ALA A 100 8.33 27.31 16.35
C ALA A 100 8.56 27.10 14.84
N PRO A 101 9.68 27.57 14.27
CA PRO A 101 9.94 27.48 12.83
C PRO A 101 9.91 26.03 12.32
N ASP A 102 10.19 25.06 13.18
CA ASP A 102 10.21 23.62 12.88
C ASP A 102 8.82 22.96 12.95
N PHE A 103 7.76 23.66 13.41
CA PHE A 103 6.41 23.11 13.61
C PHE A 103 5.31 23.91 12.90
N THR A 104 5.58 24.33 11.66
CA THR A 104 4.58 25.02 10.84
C THR A 104 3.66 23.99 10.16
N ILE A 105 2.43 23.82 10.68
CA ILE A 105 1.38 23.08 9.96
C ILE A 105 0.86 23.99 8.85
N VAL A 106 1.19 23.67 7.59
CA VAL A 106 0.64 24.35 6.42
C VAL A 106 -0.77 23.83 6.16
N ASP A 107 -1.76 24.72 6.17
CA ASP A 107 -3.14 24.40 5.80
C ASP A 107 -3.21 24.22 4.28
N ILE A 108 -3.01 22.99 3.81
CA ILE A 108 -3.15 22.68 2.38
C ILE A 108 -4.66 22.49 2.14
N ASN A 109 -5.33 23.56 1.75
CA ASN A 109 -6.72 23.48 1.29
C ASN A 109 -6.83 22.37 0.22
N ASN A 110 -7.73 21.42 0.47
CA ASN A 110 -7.91 20.17 -0.27
C ASN A 110 -8.38 20.34 -1.74
N ASP A 111 -8.50 21.58 -2.24
CA ASP A 111 -8.97 21.91 -3.58
C ASP A 111 -7.91 21.73 -4.68
N SER A 112 -6.64 21.48 -4.31
CA SER A 112 -5.53 21.42 -5.28
C SER A 112 -5.11 20.00 -5.69
N LEU A 113 -5.80 18.94 -5.27
CA LEU A 113 -5.51 17.56 -5.70
C LEU A 113 -6.38 17.10 -6.89
N LEU A 114 -6.74 18.02 -7.78
CA LEU A 114 -7.13 17.69 -9.15
C LEU A 114 -5.86 17.33 -9.91
N PHE A 115 -5.50 16.04 -9.90
CA PHE A 115 -4.57 15.50 -10.89
C PHE A 115 -5.22 15.66 -12.27
N ILE A 116 -4.65 16.54 -13.09
CA ILE A 116 -4.90 16.61 -14.54
C ILE A 116 -3.77 15.88 -15.25
#